data_AF-A0AAV4FMW2-F1
#
_entry.id   AF-A0AAV4FMW2-F1
#
_cell.length_a   1.000
_cell.length_b   1.000
_cell.length_c   1.000
_cell.angle_alpha   90.00
_cell.angle_beta   90.00
_cell.angle_gamma   90.00
#
_symmetry.space_group_name_H-M   'P 1'
#
loop_
_entity.id
_entity.type
_entity.pdbx_description
1 polymer ?
#
loop_
_entity_poly.entity_id
_entity_poly.type
_entity_poly.pdbx_seq_one_letter_code
_entity_poly.pdbx_strand_id
1 'polypeptide(L)'
;MCHPNAYQTSVVTFGGQATGVTQAHEIAHIFGALHNGKEGHHVMRSARSFEYLERFTFTECSAHDIKQYLDRNGDHCLLQTKSSSRVPNVPVEKYSGRLFNADTLCRQIYGPESFACNLKKGADLRRTPDEDPDCLYIGCQDPNTKDRLHCFDIQTPEGMPCDHNKVCKRGKCVSNMYSKFAQACKSGCMLGDQHVVFVNGGKTSCEGAFKIYGLDMCSNWNPIKYQCCEFCYNKAKATGICMGDYPTVNVDQRSYSCQTAVDMFGINKMCKDSYGNSRCCQTCELARISDDCYGDELYVNVGNKGVSCAEGLRLAGDNLCTSKYGRKRCCSTCIHRPGVGKRSVDHIPMEKGEVETATVTPLTVEAP
;
A
#
# COMPACT_ATOMS: atom_id res chain seq x y z
N MET A 1 -15.13 -39.46 10.08
CA MET A 1 -16.08 -38.42 9.63
C MET A 1 -17.53 -38.88 9.39
N CYS A 2 -17.83 -40.15 9.14
CA CYS A 2 -19.21 -40.58 8.77
C CYS A 2 -19.88 -41.54 9.76
N HIS A 3 -19.26 -41.81 10.89
CA HIS A 3 -19.78 -42.62 11.98
C HIS A 3 -20.68 -41.80 12.93
N PRO A 4 -21.99 -42.10 13.06
CA PRO A 4 -22.94 -41.25 13.79
C PRO A 4 -22.67 -41.10 15.30
N ASN A 5 -21.85 -41.99 15.88
CA ASN A 5 -21.53 -41.99 17.32
C ASN A 5 -20.05 -41.72 17.64
N ALA A 6 -19.24 -41.25 16.67
CA ALA A 6 -17.82 -40.97 16.89
C ALA A 6 -17.53 -39.46 16.96
N TYR A 7 -16.47 -39.09 17.67
CA TYR A 7 -15.90 -37.75 17.82
C TYR A 7 -15.56 -37.10 16.45
N GLN A 8 -16.56 -36.52 15.77
CA GLN A 8 -16.43 -35.84 14.47
C GLN A 8 -16.49 -34.33 14.61
N THR A 9 -16.14 -33.87 15.79
CA THR A 9 -16.16 -32.47 16.14
C THR A 9 -14.72 -32.01 16.28
N SER A 10 -14.36 -31.00 15.50
CA SER A 10 -13.17 -30.20 15.75
C SER A 10 -13.58 -28.91 16.45
N VAL A 11 -12.83 -28.52 17.48
CA VAL A 11 -12.97 -27.19 18.09
C VAL A 11 -11.77 -26.36 17.67
N VAL A 12 -12.02 -25.24 17.02
CA VAL A 12 -10.98 -24.32 16.57
C VAL A 12 -11.16 -22.99 17.30
N THR A 13 -10.14 -22.57 18.03
CA THR A 13 -10.09 -21.22 18.60
C THR A 13 -9.93 -20.21 17.46
N PHE A 14 -10.82 -19.23 17.40
CA PHE A 14 -10.73 -18.15 16.43
C PHE A 14 -9.43 -17.36 16.64
N GLY A 15 -8.59 -17.29 15.59
CA GLY A 15 -7.33 -16.56 15.57
C GLY A 15 -7.22 -15.67 14.34
N GLY A 16 -8.32 -15.06 13.90
CA GLY A 16 -8.38 -14.31 12.64
C GLY A 16 -8.28 -15.22 11.41
N GLN A 17 -7.52 -14.81 10.39
CA GLN A 17 -7.41 -15.56 9.13
C GLN A 17 -6.68 -16.91 9.24
N ALA A 18 -5.78 -17.03 10.22
CA ALA A 18 -5.11 -18.30 10.53
C ALA A 18 -6.09 -19.42 10.94
N THR A 19 -7.32 -19.06 11.30
CA THR A 19 -8.40 -20.01 11.60
C THR A 19 -8.67 -20.92 10.40
N GLY A 20 -8.58 -20.44 9.16
CA GLY A 20 -8.81 -21.26 7.97
C GLY A 20 -7.79 -22.40 7.82
N VAL A 21 -6.51 -22.12 8.04
CA VAL A 21 -5.45 -23.15 8.03
C VAL A 21 -5.62 -24.10 9.22
N THR A 22 -6.00 -23.58 10.38
CA THR A 22 -6.27 -24.42 11.57
C THR A 22 -7.48 -25.34 11.32
N GLN A 23 -8.55 -24.85 10.68
CA GLN A 23 -9.69 -25.70 10.30
C GLN A 23 -9.26 -26.79 9.32
N ALA A 24 -8.44 -26.47 8.32
CA ALA A 24 -7.92 -27.47 7.40
C ALA A 24 -7.08 -28.54 8.14
N HIS A 25 -6.28 -28.13 9.12
CA HIS A 25 -5.50 -29.03 9.98
C HIS A 25 -6.42 -29.99 10.77
N GLU A 26 -7.43 -29.45 11.47
CA GLU A 26 -8.34 -30.29 12.25
C GLU A 26 -9.22 -31.20 11.37
N ILE A 27 -9.65 -30.72 10.20
CA ILE A 27 -10.39 -31.54 9.24
C ILE A 27 -9.53 -32.71 8.75
N ALA A 28 -8.24 -32.49 8.50
CA ALA A 28 -7.34 -33.56 8.12
C ALA A 28 -7.14 -34.59 9.24
N HIS A 29 -7.13 -34.18 10.52
CA HIS A 29 -7.19 -35.13 11.65
C HIS A 29 -8.48 -35.96 11.66
N ILE A 30 -9.63 -35.38 11.31
CA ILE A 30 -10.89 -36.12 11.16
C ILE A 30 -10.79 -37.19 10.05
N PHE A 31 -9.91 -36.96 9.07
CA PHE A 31 -9.54 -37.91 8.02
C PHE A 31 -8.33 -38.79 8.36
N GLY A 32 -7.91 -38.85 9.62
CA GLY A 32 -6.86 -39.75 10.08
C GLY A 32 -5.44 -39.32 9.75
N ALA A 33 -5.23 -38.11 9.21
CA ALA A 33 -3.88 -37.59 8.99
C ALA A 33 -3.17 -37.36 10.34
N LEU A 34 -1.92 -37.76 10.43
CA LEU A 34 -1.07 -37.50 11.60
C LEU A 34 -0.25 -36.23 11.41
N HIS A 35 0.35 -35.74 12.51
CA HIS A 35 1.31 -34.64 12.41
C HIS A 35 2.58 -35.08 11.68
N ASN A 36 3.10 -34.20 10.82
CA ASN A 36 4.37 -34.41 10.08
C ASN A 36 5.62 -34.06 10.93
N GLY A 37 5.50 -34.05 12.26
CA GLY A 37 6.56 -33.62 13.18
C GLY A 37 6.68 -32.10 13.36
N LYS A 38 7.71 -31.68 14.11
CA LYS A 38 7.94 -30.28 14.51
C LYS A 38 8.65 -29.42 13.48
N GLU A 39 9.37 -30.03 12.54
CA GLU A 39 10.23 -29.35 11.56
C GLU A 39 9.53 -29.07 10.21
N GLY A 40 8.31 -29.59 9.99
CA GLY A 40 7.59 -29.38 8.73
C GLY A 40 7.09 -27.93 8.54
N HIS A 41 6.75 -27.56 7.31
CA HIS A 41 6.18 -26.24 6.98
C HIS A 41 4.73 -26.31 6.48
N HIS A 42 4.14 -27.51 6.47
CA HIS A 42 2.84 -27.83 5.88
C HIS A 42 1.69 -27.74 6.88
N VAL A 43 0.45 -27.84 6.36
CA VAL A 43 -0.79 -27.76 7.17
C VAL A 43 -0.75 -28.66 8.40
N MET A 44 -0.26 -29.90 8.29
CA MET A 44 -0.21 -30.89 9.39
C MET A 44 1.04 -30.79 10.28
N ARG A 45 1.73 -29.65 10.33
CA ARG A 45 2.79 -29.42 11.32
C ARG A 45 2.19 -29.37 12.73
N SER A 46 2.88 -29.93 13.72
CA SER A 46 2.43 -29.89 15.12
C SER A 46 2.54 -28.51 15.80
N ALA A 47 3.19 -27.54 15.16
CA ALA A 47 3.34 -26.17 15.61
C ALA A 47 2.80 -25.23 14.53
N ARG A 48 2.36 -24.03 14.89
CA ARG A 48 1.97 -23.03 13.88
C ARG A 48 3.20 -22.40 13.26
N SER A 49 3.16 -22.16 11.95
CA SER A 49 4.17 -21.38 11.26
C SER A 49 3.51 -20.51 10.20
N PHE A 50 3.80 -19.21 10.23
CA PHE A 50 3.24 -18.22 9.31
C PHE A 50 4.20 -17.83 8.20
N GLU A 51 5.46 -18.28 8.31
CA GLU A 51 6.58 -17.76 7.52
C GLU A 51 6.72 -18.47 6.17
N TYR A 52 6.18 -19.68 6.03
CA TYR A 52 6.44 -20.55 4.86
C TYR A 52 5.21 -20.69 3.98
N LEU A 53 5.40 -20.74 2.65
CA LEU A 53 4.30 -20.87 1.68
C LEU A 53 3.62 -22.24 1.74
N GLU A 54 4.39 -23.26 2.13
CA GLU A 54 3.97 -24.64 2.31
C GLU A 54 2.83 -24.76 3.33
N ARG A 55 2.60 -23.74 4.17
CA ARG A 55 1.51 -23.69 5.17
C ARG A 55 0.11 -23.88 4.59
N PHE A 56 -0.04 -23.71 3.28
CA PHE A 56 -1.29 -23.92 2.55
C PHE A 56 -1.39 -25.28 1.85
N THR A 57 -0.42 -26.17 2.07
CA THR A 57 -0.32 -27.46 1.39
C THR A 57 -0.20 -28.61 2.37
N PHE A 58 -0.69 -29.78 1.96
CA PHE A 58 -0.46 -31.04 2.65
C PHE A 58 0.80 -31.70 2.10
N THR A 59 1.50 -32.46 2.94
CA THR A 59 2.59 -33.34 2.48
C THR A 59 2.01 -34.58 1.80
N GLU A 60 2.86 -35.31 1.08
CA GLU A 60 2.52 -36.63 0.55
C GLU A 60 2.11 -37.61 1.66
N CYS A 61 2.76 -37.55 2.83
CA CYS A 61 2.38 -38.38 3.99
C CYS A 61 0.95 -38.09 4.44
N SER A 62 0.58 -36.82 4.64
CA SER A 62 -0.78 -36.45 5.03
C SER A 62 -1.80 -36.85 3.97
N ALA A 63 -1.48 -36.68 2.68
CA ALA A 63 -2.35 -37.11 1.59
C ALA A 63 -2.54 -38.64 1.57
N HIS A 64 -1.47 -39.40 1.81
CA HIS A 64 -1.50 -40.85 1.89
C HIS A 64 -2.34 -41.33 3.09
N ASP A 65 -2.19 -40.73 4.27
CA ASP A 65 -2.98 -41.07 5.46
C ASP A 65 -4.48 -40.84 5.21
N ILE A 66 -4.83 -39.68 4.65
CA ILE A 66 -6.21 -39.33 4.28
C ILE A 66 -6.76 -40.36 3.29
N LYS A 67 -5.98 -40.70 2.26
CA LYS A 67 -6.37 -41.70 1.27
C LYS A 67 -6.62 -43.06 1.93
N GLN A 68 -5.69 -43.53 2.76
CA GLN A 68 -5.86 -44.80 3.47
C GLN A 68 -7.10 -44.80 4.36
N TYR A 69 -7.37 -43.69 5.05
CA TYR A 69 -8.57 -43.56 5.88
C TYR A 69 -9.84 -43.67 5.05
N LEU A 70 -9.91 -42.97 3.91
CA LEU A 70 -11.06 -43.04 3.01
C LEU A 70 -11.24 -44.44 2.41
N ASP A 71 -10.15 -45.07 1.93
CA ASP A 71 -10.17 -46.41 1.35
C ASP A 71 -10.69 -47.47 2.35
N ARG A 72 -10.31 -47.37 3.63
CA ARG A 72 -10.79 -48.29 4.68
C ARG A 72 -12.26 -48.08 5.05
N ASN A 73 -12.80 -46.89 4.80
CA ASN A 73 -14.19 -46.52 5.12
C ASN A 73 -15.05 -46.47 3.84
N GLY A 74 -14.74 -47.29 2.83
CA GLY A 74 -15.15 -47.19 1.42
C GLY A 74 -16.60 -46.78 1.13
N ASP A 75 -17.58 -47.15 1.96
CA ASP A 75 -18.92 -46.54 1.94
C ASP A 75 -19.02 -45.43 2.99
N HIS A 76 -18.84 -44.19 2.54
CA HIS A 76 -18.86 -43.03 3.43
C HIS A 76 -19.81 -41.93 2.96
N CYS A 77 -20.37 -41.21 3.93
CA CYS A 77 -21.30 -40.09 3.76
C CYS A 77 -20.82 -38.98 2.81
N LEU A 78 -19.51 -38.89 2.54
CA LEU A 78 -18.94 -37.90 1.61
C LEU A 78 -19.18 -38.24 0.13
N LEU A 79 -19.63 -39.47 -0.19
CA LEU A 79 -20.00 -39.86 -1.55
C LEU A 79 -21.35 -39.26 -1.99
N GLN A 80 -22.13 -38.74 -1.03
CA GLN A 80 -23.45 -38.17 -1.29
C GLN A 80 -23.38 -36.64 -1.24
N THR A 81 -23.66 -36.00 -2.37
CA THR A 81 -23.84 -34.54 -2.41
C THR A 81 -25.33 -34.22 -2.27
N LYS A 82 -25.71 -33.46 -1.24
CA LYS A 82 -27.07 -32.94 -1.13
C LYS A 82 -27.33 -31.90 -2.21
N SER A 83 -28.52 -31.90 -2.81
CA SER A 83 -28.91 -30.94 -3.85
C SER A 83 -28.92 -29.48 -3.38
N SER A 84 -28.99 -29.25 -2.07
CA SER A 84 -28.87 -27.93 -1.43
C SER A 84 -27.43 -27.52 -1.14
N SER A 85 -26.45 -28.43 -1.22
CA SER A 85 -25.05 -28.10 -1.01
C SER A 85 -24.57 -27.13 -2.08
N ARG A 86 -23.92 -26.05 -1.66
CA ARG A 86 -23.29 -25.07 -2.55
C ARG A 86 -21.87 -24.87 -2.07
N VAL A 87 -20.91 -24.98 -2.98
CA VAL A 87 -19.57 -24.45 -2.73
C VAL A 87 -19.70 -22.93 -2.73
N PRO A 88 -19.33 -22.23 -1.64
CA PRO A 88 -19.33 -20.77 -1.65
C PRO A 88 -18.34 -20.27 -2.71
N ASN A 89 -18.86 -19.76 -3.83
CA ASN A 89 -18.03 -19.09 -4.83
C ASN A 89 -18.06 -17.59 -4.54
N VAL A 90 -17.28 -17.17 -3.56
CA VAL A 90 -17.04 -15.76 -3.25
C VAL A 90 -15.62 -15.45 -3.73
N PRO A 91 -15.47 -14.81 -4.91
CA PRO A 91 -14.17 -14.30 -5.33
C PRO A 91 -13.59 -13.40 -4.24
N VAL A 92 -12.28 -13.42 -4.08
CA VAL A 92 -11.60 -12.64 -3.05
C VAL A 92 -11.92 -11.14 -3.21
N GLU A 93 -12.13 -10.71 -4.45
CA GLU A 93 -12.52 -9.37 -4.86
C GLU A 93 -13.92 -8.94 -4.38
N LYS A 94 -14.78 -9.91 -4.02
CA LYS A 94 -16.12 -9.64 -3.45
C LYS A 94 -16.10 -9.41 -1.94
N TYR A 95 -15.00 -9.72 -1.25
CA TYR A 95 -14.90 -9.40 0.18
C TYR A 95 -14.74 -7.89 0.36
N SER A 96 -15.61 -7.28 1.17
CA SER A 96 -15.62 -5.84 1.38
C SER A 96 -14.89 -5.43 2.66
N GLY A 97 -14.05 -4.39 2.56
CA GLY A 97 -13.78 -3.34 3.56
C GLY A 97 -13.11 -3.74 4.87
N ARG A 98 -13.65 -4.72 5.59
CA ARG A 98 -13.18 -5.17 6.91
C ARG A 98 -12.20 -6.33 6.84
N LEU A 99 -12.29 -7.16 5.80
CA LEU A 99 -11.43 -8.34 5.65
C LEU A 99 -9.97 -7.98 5.36
N PHE A 100 -9.75 -6.86 4.67
CA PHE A 100 -8.43 -6.40 4.24
C PHE A 100 -7.95 -5.15 5.00
N ASN A 101 -8.71 -4.68 5.99
CA ASN A 101 -8.30 -3.59 6.84
C ASN A 101 -7.46 -4.13 8.01
N ALA A 102 -6.18 -3.79 8.03
CA ALA A 102 -5.22 -4.31 8.98
C ALA A 102 -5.59 -4.02 10.46
N ASP A 103 -6.07 -2.81 10.77
CA ASP A 103 -6.54 -2.49 12.12
C ASP A 103 -7.71 -3.38 12.55
N THR A 104 -8.63 -3.69 11.63
CA THR A 104 -9.74 -4.59 11.92
C THR A 104 -9.24 -6.01 12.20
N LEU A 105 -8.25 -6.48 11.45
CA LEU A 105 -7.62 -7.78 11.70
C LEU A 105 -6.91 -7.83 13.06
N CYS A 106 -6.18 -6.78 13.42
CA CYS A 106 -5.53 -6.69 14.73
C CYS A 106 -6.55 -6.67 15.88
N ARG A 107 -7.64 -5.89 15.74
CA ARG A 107 -8.71 -5.83 16.74
C ARG A 107 -9.46 -7.15 16.93
N GLN A 108 -9.58 -7.94 15.88
CA GLN A 108 -10.17 -9.28 15.95
C GLN A 108 -9.35 -10.25 16.81
N ILE A 109 -8.04 -10.05 16.90
CA ILE A 109 -7.11 -10.98 17.59
C ILE A 109 -6.77 -10.46 19.00
N TYR A 110 -6.40 -9.19 19.12
CA TYR A 110 -5.89 -8.61 20.38
C TYR A 110 -6.88 -7.68 21.09
N GLY A 111 -8.08 -7.50 20.54
CA GLY A 111 -9.14 -6.69 21.13
C GLY A 111 -9.22 -5.26 20.60
N PRO A 112 -10.24 -4.48 21.01
CA PRO A 112 -10.66 -3.24 20.35
C PRO A 112 -9.60 -2.13 20.33
N GLU A 113 -8.68 -2.12 21.29
CA GLU A 113 -7.59 -1.13 21.41
C GLU A 113 -6.37 -1.46 20.52
N SER A 114 -6.36 -2.64 19.89
CA SER A 114 -5.29 -3.06 18.99
C SER A 114 -5.36 -2.33 17.64
N PHE A 115 -4.21 -2.16 17.00
CA PHE A 115 -4.08 -1.55 15.67
C PHE A 115 -2.89 -2.13 14.93
N ALA A 116 -2.85 -1.92 13.61
CA ALA A 116 -1.78 -2.38 12.76
C ALA A 116 -0.51 -1.57 12.98
N CYS A 117 0.60 -2.29 13.13
CA CYS A 117 1.92 -1.74 13.25
C CYS A 117 2.54 -1.52 11.88
N ASN A 118 2.72 -0.25 11.49
CA ASN A 118 3.47 0.11 10.30
C ASN A 118 4.95 0.31 10.66
N LEU A 119 5.53 -0.69 11.32
CA LEU A 119 6.96 -0.74 11.61
C LEU A 119 7.58 -1.65 10.55
N LYS A 120 8.33 -1.08 9.61
CA LYS A 120 9.31 -1.90 8.87
C LYS A 120 10.27 -2.44 9.92
N LYS A 121 10.06 -3.67 10.41
CA LYS A 121 11.12 -4.44 11.08
C LYS A 121 12.28 -4.44 10.09
N GLY A 122 13.30 -3.66 10.41
CA GLY A 122 14.46 -3.48 9.54
C GLY A 122 14.98 -4.86 9.16
N ALA A 123 15.07 -5.11 7.86
CA ALA A 123 16.05 -5.94 7.15
C ALA A 123 16.50 -7.33 7.68
N ASP A 124 16.04 -7.84 8.82
CA ASP A 124 16.76 -8.90 9.56
C ASP A 124 15.99 -10.23 9.69
N LEU A 125 14.78 -10.32 9.16
CA LEU A 125 14.19 -11.64 8.95
C LEU A 125 14.82 -12.19 7.68
N ARG A 126 15.69 -13.21 7.85
CA ARG A 126 16.24 -14.05 6.79
C ARG A 126 15.12 -14.47 5.85
N ARG A 127 15.02 -13.82 4.70
CA ARG A 127 13.99 -14.08 3.70
C ARG A 127 14.64 -14.71 2.49
N THR A 128 13.94 -15.66 1.90
CA THR A 128 14.25 -16.11 0.54
C THR A 128 14.03 -14.92 -0.41
N PRO A 129 14.78 -14.80 -1.52
CA PRO A 129 14.62 -13.71 -2.49
C PRO A 129 13.23 -13.59 -3.13
N ASP A 130 12.35 -14.57 -2.88
CA ASP A 130 11.12 -14.80 -3.64
C ASP A 130 9.83 -14.38 -2.92
N GLU A 131 9.92 -13.84 -1.70
CA GLU A 131 8.77 -13.56 -0.82
C GLU A 131 8.63 -12.08 -0.46
N ASP A 132 7.39 -11.57 -0.51
CA ASP A 132 7.08 -10.20 -0.12
C ASP A 132 6.64 -10.17 1.36
N PRO A 133 7.38 -9.48 2.25
CA PRO A 133 7.16 -9.54 3.70
C PRO A 133 5.76 -9.13 4.11
N ASP A 134 5.25 -8.09 3.46
CA ASP A 134 3.93 -7.51 3.69
C ASP A 134 2.81 -8.53 3.37
N CYS A 135 3.12 -9.54 2.54
CA CYS A 135 2.21 -10.63 2.17
C CYS A 135 2.37 -11.89 3.00
N LEU A 136 3.34 -11.94 3.92
CA LEU A 136 3.49 -13.01 4.88
C LEU A 136 2.81 -12.65 6.20
N TYR A 137 3.08 -11.44 6.70
CA TYR A 137 2.55 -10.98 7.98
C TYR A 137 2.23 -9.49 8.04
N ILE A 138 1.34 -9.18 8.96
CA ILE A 138 1.01 -7.83 9.42
C ILE A 138 1.41 -7.77 10.89
N GLY A 139 2.12 -6.71 11.30
CA GLY A 139 2.36 -6.47 12.72
C GLY A 139 1.11 -5.91 13.38
N CYS A 140 0.77 -6.37 14.59
CA CYS A 140 -0.31 -5.86 15.41
C CYS A 140 0.21 -5.46 16.79
N GLN A 141 -0.27 -4.33 17.30
CA GLN A 141 0.00 -3.92 18.66
C GLN A 141 -0.91 -4.71 19.61
N ASP A 142 -0.34 -5.37 20.63
CA ASP A 142 -1.12 -5.94 21.74
C ASP A 142 -1.23 -4.93 22.90
N PRO A 143 -2.41 -4.40 23.22
CA PRO A 143 -2.55 -3.34 24.23
C PRO A 143 -2.15 -3.81 25.63
N ASN A 144 -2.02 -5.12 25.85
CA ASN A 144 -1.61 -5.70 27.11
C ASN A 144 -0.09 -5.75 27.30
N THR A 145 0.71 -5.46 26.27
CA THR A 145 2.17 -5.41 26.41
C THR A 145 2.64 -4.07 26.96
N LYS A 146 3.61 -4.14 27.89
CA LYS A 146 4.29 -2.94 28.40
C LYS A 146 5.15 -2.27 27.34
N ASP A 147 5.69 -3.06 26.41
CA ASP A 147 6.40 -2.54 25.24
C ASP A 147 5.38 -2.15 24.16
N ARG A 148 5.20 -0.84 24.03
CA ARG A 148 4.26 -0.21 23.08
C ARG A 148 4.80 -0.15 21.66
N LEU A 149 6.10 -0.43 21.47
CA LEU A 149 6.74 -0.51 20.17
C LEU A 149 6.84 -1.97 19.67
N HIS A 150 6.57 -2.94 20.54
CA HIS A 150 6.53 -4.34 20.15
C HIS A 150 5.24 -4.66 19.40
N CYS A 151 5.41 -5.34 18.26
CA CYS A 151 4.32 -5.75 17.40
C CYS A 151 4.39 -7.24 17.13
N PHE A 152 3.25 -7.89 17.33
CA PHE A 152 3.08 -9.32 17.11
C PHE A 152 2.61 -9.57 15.69
N ASP A 153 3.25 -10.52 15.04
CA ASP A 153 2.98 -10.81 13.64
C ASP A 153 1.73 -11.69 13.55
N ILE A 154 0.76 -11.25 12.76
CA ILE A 154 -0.41 -12.03 12.34
C ILE A 154 -0.29 -12.36 10.86
N GLN A 155 -0.95 -13.41 10.41
CA GLN A 155 -0.93 -13.80 9.01
C GLN A 155 -1.63 -12.76 8.11
N THR A 156 -0.96 -12.36 7.02
CA THR A 156 -1.60 -11.55 5.98
C THR A 156 -2.66 -12.36 5.23
N PRO A 157 -3.90 -11.87 5.09
CA PRO A 157 -4.93 -12.50 4.26
C PRO A 157 -4.57 -12.51 2.77
N GLU A 158 -4.95 -13.58 2.07
CA GLU A 158 -4.98 -13.59 0.60
C GLU A 158 -5.91 -12.47 0.08
N GLY A 159 -5.44 -11.72 -0.91
CA GLY A 159 -6.16 -10.58 -1.50
C GLY A 159 -5.98 -9.25 -0.79
N MET A 160 -5.30 -9.22 0.36
CA MET A 160 -4.96 -7.95 1.01
C MET A 160 -4.11 -7.09 0.04
N PRO A 161 -4.42 -5.80 -0.14
CA PRO A 161 -3.56 -4.90 -0.90
C PRO A 161 -2.14 -4.92 -0.33
N CYS A 162 -1.14 -4.91 -1.21
CA CYS A 162 0.27 -4.80 -0.82
C CYS A 162 1.00 -3.64 -1.48
N ASP A 163 0.43 -3.11 -2.56
CA ASP A 163 0.91 -1.93 -3.27
C ASP A 163 -0.24 -1.42 -4.16
N HIS A 164 -0.03 -0.29 -4.82
CA HIS A 164 -0.96 0.21 -5.81
C HIS A 164 -1.18 -0.83 -6.92
N ASN A 165 -2.44 -1.24 -7.12
CA ASN A 165 -2.86 -2.29 -8.06
C ASN A 165 -2.20 -3.66 -7.82
N LYS A 166 -1.71 -3.95 -6.60
CA LYS A 166 -1.20 -5.27 -6.24
C LYS A 166 -1.86 -5.80 -4.98
N VAL A 167 -1.98 -7.13 -4.90
CA VAL A 167 -2.54 -7.84 -3.75
C VAL A 167 -1.65 -9.02 -3.37
N CYS A 168 -1.76 -9.43 -2.12
CA CYS A 168 -1.09 -10.61 -1.61
C CYS A 168 -1.73 -11.88 -2.15
N LYS A 169 -0.90 -12.72 -2.76
CA LYS A 169 -1.28 -14.06 -3.21
C LYS A 169 -0.16 -15.04 -2.92
N ARG A 170 -0.43 -16.01 -2.04
CA ARG A 170 0.53 -17.01 -1.57
C ARG A 170 1.86 -16.37 -1.17
N GLY A 171 1.80 -15.41 -0.25
CA GLY A 171 3.00 -14.71 0.26
C GLY A 171 3.73 -13.81 -0.73
N LYS A 172 3.18 -13.57 -1.93
CA LYS A 172 3.76 -12.66 -2.93
C LYS A 172 2.83 -11.50 -3.24
N CYS A 173 3.40 -10.34 -3.50
CA CYS A 173 2.70 -9.14 -3.93
C CYS A 173 2.55 -9.16 -5.45
N VAL A 174 1.38 -9.60 -5.93
CA VAL A 174 1.12 -9.81 -7.36
C VAL A 174 0.19 -8.74 -7.92
N SER A 175 0.37 -8.41 -9.20
CA SER A 175 -0.48 -7.44 -9.88
C SER A 175 -1.94 -7.91 -9.93
N ASN A 176 -2.86 -7.05 -9.49
CA ASN A 176 -4.30 -7.21 -9.62
C ASN A 176 -4.95 -5.84 -9.83
N MET A 177 -5.05 -5.45 -11.10
CA MET A 177 -5.65 -4.18 -11.53
C MET A 177 -7.17 -4.10 -11.30
N TYR A 178 -7.83 -5.20 -10.93
CA TYR A 178 -9.29 -5.25 -10.74
C TYR A 178 -9.72 -5.11 -9.28
N SER A 179 -8.77 -5.21 -8.34
CA SER A 179 -9.06 -5.00 -6.92
C SER A 179 -9.25 -3.50 -6.65
N LYS A 180 -10.49 -3.09 -6.35
CA LYS A 180 -10.80 -1.71 -5.92
C LYS A 180 -10.02 -1.31 -4.67
N PHE A 181 -9.71 -2.27 -3.79
CA PHE A 181 -8.90 -2.03 -2.60
C PHE A 181 -7.43 -1.75 -2.95
N ALA A 182 -6.87 -2.50 -3.90
CA ALA A 182 -5.51 -2.26 -4.37
C ALA A 182 -5.39 -0.94 -5.16
N GLN A 183 -6.43 -0.54 -5.88
CA GLN A 183 -6.48 0.76 -6.57
C GLN A 183 -6.50 1.93 -5.58
N ALA A 184 -7.17 1.78 -4.43
CA ALA A 184 -7.20 2.80 -3.38
C ALA A 184 -5.88 2.88 -2.59
N CYS A 185 -5.06 1.82 -2.62
CA CYS A 185 -3.76 1.79 -1.96
C CYS A 185 -2.78 2.75 -2.65
N LYS A 186 -2.12 3.59 -1.86
CA LYS A 186 -1.00 4.43 -2.30
C LYS A 186 0.28 3.58 -2.30
N SER A 187 1.14 3.79 -3.30
CA SER A 187 2.39 3.02 -3.39
C SER A 187 3.27 3.27 -2.16
N GLY A 188 3.87 2.19 -1.62
CA GLY A 188 4.66 2.23 -0.39
C GLY A 188 3.86 2.47 0.91
N CYS A 189 2.53 2.50 0.84
CA CYS A 189 1.66 2.87 1.96
C CYS A 189 0.48 1.89 2.13
N MET A 190 0.81 0.59 2.20
CA MET A 190 -0.17 -0.50 2.27
C MET A 190 -1.19 -0.36 3.42
N LEU A 191 -0.71 0.02 4.60
CA LEU A 191 -1.51 0.06 5.82
C LEU A 191 -2.18 1.42 6.07
N GLY A 192 -1.94 2.40 5.19
CA GLY A 192 -2.33 3.79 5.43
C GLY A 192 -1.61 4.41 6.63
N ASP A 193 -2.18 5.50 7.14
CA ASP A 193 -1.73 6.12 8.39
C ASP A 193 -2.11 5.24 9.58
N GLN A 194 -1.16 5.04 10.49
CA GLN A 194 -1.43 4.43 11.77
C GLN A 194 -2.38 5.27 12.59
N HIS A 195 -3.29 4.56 13.27
CA HIS A 195 -4.23 5.19 14.20
C HIS A 195 -3.54 5.93 15.35
N VAL A 196 -2.42 5.38 15.83
CA VAL A 196 -1.62 5.94 16.93
C VAL A 196 -0.15 5.96 16.53
N VAL A 197 0.46 7.13 16.68
CA VAL A 197 1.89 7.37 16.48
C VAL A 197 2.53 7.62 17.83
N PHE A 198 3.69 7.03 18.09
CA PHE A 198 4.44 7.27 19.32
C PHE A 198 5.54 8.30 19.09
N VAL A 199 5.45 9.43 19.79
CA VAL A 199 6.40 10.55 19.70
C VAL A 199 6.86 10.91 21.11
N ASN A 200 8.18 10.86 21.36
CA ASN A 200 8.79 11.19 22.66
C ASN A 200 8.11 10.47 23.86
N GLY A 201 7.69 9.21 23.66
CA GLY A 201 6.98 8.43 24.68
C GLY A 201 5.48 8.73 24.85
N GLY A 202 4.97 9.76 24.16
CA GLY A 202 3.55 10.10 24.09
C GLY A 202 2.82 9.48 22.89
N LYS A 203 1.50 9.30 23.01
CA LYS A 203 0.62 8.94 21.90
C LYS A 203 0.16 10.21 21.17
N THR A 204 0.17 10.20 19.85
CA THR A 204 -0.31 11.30 19.02
C THR A 204 -0.88 10.77 17.69
N SER A 205 -1.53 11.64 16.92
CA SER A 205 -1.91 11.36 15.53
C SER A 205 -0.79 11.76 14.56
N CYS A 206 -0.89 11.38 13.28
CA CYS A 206 0.04 11.87 12.26
C CYS A 206 0.03 13.41 12.13
N GLU A 207 -1.12 14.04 12.29
CA GLU A 207 -1.19 15.50 12.33
C GLU A 207 -0.49 16.08 13.57
N GLY A 208 -0.64 15.43 14.72
CA GLY A 208 0.04 15.84 15.95
C GLY A 208 1.55 15.66 15.87
N ALA A 209 2.02 14.56 15.28
CA ALA A 209 3.45 14.35 15.00
C ALA A 209 3.99 15.44 14.05
N PHE A 210 3.20 15.83 13.05
CA PHE A 210 3.58 16.90 12.11
C PHE A 210 3.70 18.25 12.78
N LYS A 211 2.85 18.56 13.77
CA LYS A 211 2.97 19.79 14.56
C LYS A 211 4.28 19.85 15.36
N ILE A 212 4.86 18.70 15.71
CA ILE A 212 6.09 18.60 16.49
C ILE A 212 7.32 18.65 15.59
N TYR A 213 7.33 17.88 14.50
CA TYR A 213 8.51 17.66 13.66
C TYR A 213 8.43 18.33 12.28
N GLY A 214 7.29 18.89 11.89
CA GLY A 214 7.08 19.42 10.55
C GLY A 214 7.28 18.37 9.45
N LEU A 215 7.77 18.82 8.29
CA LEU A 215 8.06 17.95 7.14
C LEU A 215 9.18 16.94 7.42
N ASP A 216 10.02 17.18 8.42
CA ASP A 216 11.12 16.26 8.77
C ASP A 216 10.60 14.89 9.23
N MET A 217 9.37 14.82 9.73
CA MET A 217 8.74 13.53 10.07
C MET A 217 8.52 12.62 8.87
N CYS A 218 8.43 13.21 7.68
CA CYS A 218 8.21 12.50 6.43
C CYS A 218 9.52 12.19 5.70
N SER A 219 10.65 12.56 6.29
CA SER A 219 11.97 12.14 5.84
C SER A 219 12.23 10.69 6.22
N ASN A 220 13.05 10.02 5.42
CA ASN A 220 13.33 8.59 5.53
C ASN A 220 14.14 8.17 6.75
N TRP A 221 14.68 9.11 7.52
CA TRP A 221 15.34 8.82 8.80
C TRP A 221 14.37 8.78 9.97
N ASN A 222 13.08 9.02 9.72
CA ASN A 222 12.06 9.04 10.75
C ASN A 222 11.14 7.81 10.67
N PRO A 223 11.11 6.94 11.70
CA PRO A 223 10.15 5.84 11.79
C PRO A 223 8.70 6.30 11.61
N ILE A 224 8.39 7.54 12.01
CA ILE A 224 7.07 8.16 11.87
C ILE A 224 6.63 8.26 10.40
N LYS A 225 7.56 8.36 9.44
CA LYS A 225 7.21 8.36 8.00
C LYS A 225 6.38 7.14 7.63
N TYR A 226 6.77 5.96 8.11
CA TYR A 226 6.03 4.71 7.84
C TYR A 226 4.72 4.69 8.59
N GLN A 227 4.70 5.20 9.82
CA GLN A 227 3.49 5.33 10.62
C GLN A 227 2.48 6.31 10.00
N CYS A 228 2.95 7.27 9.22
CA CYS A 228 2.17 8.36 8.65
C CYS A 228 2.32 8.45 7.13
N CYS A 229 2.38 7.31 6.47
CA CYS A 229 2.75 7.26 5.06
C CYS A 229 1.77 8.02 4.17
N GLU A 230 0.47 7.95 4.45
CA GLU A 230 -0.55 8.62 3.66
C GLU A 230 -0.57 10.12 3.94
N PHE A 231 -0.45 10.51 5.21
CA PHE A 231 -0.32 11.90 5.61
C PHE A 231 0.90 12.54 4.93
N CYS A 232 2.05 11.88 5.01
CA CYS A 232 3.30 12.34 4.42
C CYS A 232 3.22 12.44 2.91
N TYR A 233 2.61 11.45 2.25
CA TYR A 233 2.34 11.49 0.82
C TYR A 233 1.47 12.68 0.43
N ASN A 234 0.38 12.93 1.16
CA ASN A 234 -0.52 14.05 0.88
C ASN A 234 0.17 15.41 1.10
N LYS A 235 1.00 15.53 2.14
CA LYS A 235 1.80 16.74 2.38
C LYS A 235 2.85 16.95 1.31
N ALA A 236 3.58 15.93 0.91
CA ALA A 236 4.55 15.97 -0.18
C ALA A 236 3.91 16.47 -1.49
N LYS A 237 2.74 15.91 -1.83
CA LYS A 237 1.96 16.34 -2.99
C LYS A 237 1.55 17.82 -2.91
N ALA A 238 1.11 18.28 -1.74
CA ALA A 238 0.68 19.67 -1.55
C ALA A 238 1.86 20.67 -1.57
N THR A 239 3.05 20.25 -1.15
CA THR A 239 4.24 21.12 -1.11
C THR A 239 5.12 21.02 -2.36
N GLY A 240 4.82 20.09 -3.27
CA GLY A 240 5.67 19.80 -4.43
C GLY A 240 7.02 19.15 -4.08
N ILE A 241 7.14 18.61 -2.86
CA ILE A 241 8.38 18.00 -2.36
C ILE A 241 8.43 16.55 -2.79
N CYS A 242 9.59 16.15 -3.30
CA CYS A 242 9.86 14.80 -3.77
C CYS A 242 10.29 13.89 -2.62
N MET A 243 9.38 13.01 -2.19
CA MET A 243 9.64 11.96 -1.22
C MET A 243 9.70 10.59 -1.91
N GLY A 244 10.80 9.87 -1.73
CA GLY A 244 10.87 8.47 -2.14
C GLY A 244 11.01 7.52 -0.96
N ASP A 245 10.94 6.23 -1.26
CA ASP A 245 11.08 5.12 -0.30
C ASP A 245 12.44 5.08 0.40
N TYR A 246 13.47 5.72 -0.19
CA TYR A 246 14.82 5.74 0.35
C TYR A 246 15.30 7.16 0.68
N PRO A 247 16.05 7.35 1.79
CA PRO A 247 16.53 8.67 2.23
C PRO A 247 17.41 9.33 1.20
N THR A 248 18.17 8.50 0.52
CA THR A 248 19.14 8.93 -0.45
C THR A 248 19.09 8.09 -1.71
N VAL A 249 19.58 8.69 -2.78
CA VAL A 249 19.86 8.05 -4.05
C VAL A 249 21.32 8.28 -4.37
N ASN A 250 21.97 7.23 -4.85
CA ASN A 250 23.33 7.33 -5.33
C ASN A 250 23.30 7.76 -6.80
N VAL A 251 23.82 8.95 -7.08
CA VAL A 251 24.02 9.48 -8.44
C VAL A 251 25.52 9.70 -8.59
N ASP A 252 26.13 9.10 -9.62
CA ASP A 252 27.56 9.21 -9.89
C ASP A 252 28.45 8.89 -8.67
N GLN A 253 28.14 7.78 -7.97
CA GLN A 253 28.83 7.30 -6.77
C GLN A 253 28.76 8.23 -5.55
N ARG A 254 27.90 9.25 -5.57
CA ARG A 254 27.64 10.14 -4.43
C ARG A 254 26.21 10.00 -3.95
N SER A 255 26.02 9.99 -2.64
CA SER A 255 24.71 9.86 -2.02
C SER A 255 24.09 11.24 -1.81
N TYR A 256 22.88 11.45 -2.32
CA TYR A 256 22.12 12.70 -2.20
C TYR A 256 20.78 12.42 -1.56
N SER A 257 20.23 13.35 -0.77
CA SER A 257 18.81 13.26 -0.40
C SER A 257 17.94 13.29 -1.66
N CYS A 258 16.75 12.67 -1.65
CA CYS A 258 15.90 12.68 -2.84
C CYS A 258 15.54 14.09 -3.31
N GLN A 259 15.25 15.02 -2.39
CA GLN A 259 14.99 16.41 -2.75
C GLN A 259 16.23 17.06 -3.35
N THR A 260 17.40 16.91 -2.72
CA THR A 260 18.67 17.44 -3.25
C THR A 260 19.00 16.87 -4.62
N ALA A 261 18.78 15.57 -4.85
CA ALA A 261 19.01 14.92 -6.13
C ALA A 261 18.07 15.47 -7.21
N VAL A 262 16.79 15.65 -6.88
CA VAL A 262 15.80 16.25 -7.78
C VAL A 262 16.16 17.71 -8.10
N ASP A 263 16.56 18.50 -7.09
CA ASP A 263 16.98 19.88 -7.27
C ASP A 263 18.25 20.01 -8.13
N MET A 264 19.20 19.08 -7.97
CA MET A 264 20.50 19.10 -8.66
C MET A 264 20.44 18.51 -10.08
N PHE A 265 19.73 17.39 -10.25
CA PHE A 265 19.73 16.61 -11.50
C PHE A 265 18.44 16.74 -12.31
N GLY A 266 17.38 17.30 -11.72
CA GLY A 266 16.08 17.47 -12.32
C GLY A 266 15.19 16.24 -12.18
N ILE A 267 13.90 16.46 -11.92
CA ILE A 267 12.88 15.41 -11.75
C ILE A 267 12.83 14.45 -12.94
N ASN A 268 12.95 14.95 -14.18
CA ASN A 268 12.87 14.09 -15.36
C ASN A 268 14.06 13.14 -15.48
N LYS A 269 15.27 13.57 -15.10
CA LYS A 269 16.45 12.70 -15.12
C LYS A 269 16.36 11.68 -13.99
N MET A 270 15.95 12.14 -12.80
CA MET A 270 15.82 11.29 -11.61
C MET A 270 14.71 10.25 -11.74
N CYS A 271 13.58 10.61 -12.35
CA CYS A 271 12.38 9.77 -12.37
C CYS A 271 12.19 8.97 -13.67
N LYS A 272 13.01 9.21 -14.71
CA LYS A 272 13.07 8.33 -15.90
C LYS A 272 13.98 7.14 -15.71
N ASP A 273 15.03 7.29 -14.89
CA ASP A 273 15.90 6.19 -14.53
C ASP A 273 15.17 5.23 -13.56
N SER A 274 15.22 3.91 -13.81
CA SER A 274 14.45 2.95 -12.98
C SER A 274 14.93 2.93 -11.52
N TYR A 275 16.21 3.20 -11.30
CA TYR A 275 16.81 3.24 -9.97
C TYR A 275 16.41 4.53 -9.24
N GLY A 276 16.54 5.70 -9.88
CA GLY A 276 16.05 6.95 -9.31
C GLY A 276 14.53 6.98 -9.12
N ASN A 277 13.76 6.37 -10.02
CA ASN A 277 12.30 6.31 -9.96
C ASN A 277 11.83 5.54 -8.71
N SER A 278 12.31 4.30 -8.58
CA SER A 278 11.99 3.42 -7.44
C SER A 278 12.51 3.95 -6.09
N ARG A 279 13.56 4.78 -6.10
CA ARG A 279 14.17 5.31 -4.88
C ARG A 279 13.58 6.64 -4.42
N CYS A 280 13.30 7.54 -5.35
CA CYS A 280 13.03 8.96 -5.06
C CYS A 280 11.73 9.51 -5.64
N CYS A 281 11.08 8.83 -6.59
CA CYS A 281 10.08 9.49 -7.43
C CYS A 281 8.63 9.02 -7.29
N GLN A 282 8.34 8.06 -6.42
CA GLN A 282 6.95 7.60 -6.23
C GLN A 282 5.97 8.73 -5.88
N THR A 283 6.38 9.75 -5.11
CA THR A 283 5.52 10.91 -4.82
C THR A 283 5.69 12.06 -5.84
N CYS A 284 6.82 12.09 -6.55
CA CYS A 284 7.13 13.10 -7.57
C CYS A 284 6.24 12.98 -8.81
N GLU A 285 5.85 11.77 -9.20
CA GLU A 285 4.98 11.56 -10.37
C GLU A 285 3.58 12.18 -10.21
N LEU A 286 3.18 12.58 -9.02
CA LEU A 286 1.88 13.23 -8.75
C LEU A 286 1.98 14.73 -8.52
N ALA A 287 3.19 15.27 -8.33
CA ALA A 287 3.47 16.69 -8.53
C ALA A 287 3.40 17.08 -10.02
N ARG A 288 3.32 16.10 -10.93
CA ARG A 288 3.03 16.30 -12.37
C ARG A 288 1.71 17.01 -12.66
N ILE A 289 0.81 17.22 -11.68
CA ILE A 289 -0.47 17.90 -11.92
C ILE A 289 -0.33 19.44 -11.94
N SER A 290 0.82 20.05 -11.61
CA SER A 290 0.92 21.52 -11.59
C SER A 290 1.52 22.16 -12.84
N ASP A 291 2.65 21.70 -13.40
CA ASP A 291 3.37 22.53 -14.38
C ASP A 291 4.19 21.71 -15.40
N ASP A 292 3.50 21.22 -16.45
CA ASP A 292 4.13 20.63 -17.64
C ASP A 292 4.73 21.72 -18.55
N CYS A 293 5.77 22.41 -18.07
CA CYS A 293 6.51 23.40 -18.85
C CYS A 293 8.03 23.35 -18.55
N TYR A 294 8.74 22.33 -19.05
CA TYR A 294 10.20 22.31 -18.98
C TYR A 294 10.82 21.90 -20.32
N GLY A 295 11.56 22.83 -20.93
CA GLY A 295 12.38 22.63 -22.12
C GLY A 295 13.72 21.94 -21.87
N ASP A 296 14.46 21.72 -22.94
CA ASP A 296 15.59 20.77 -23.04
C ASP A 296 16.91 21.22 -22.38
N GLU A 297 16.97 22.41 -21.76
CA GLU A 297 18.16 22.92 -21.06
C GLU A 297 17.93 23.15 -19.55
N LEU A 298 18.97 22.90 -18.73
CA LEU A 298 18.89 22.87 -17.27
C LEU A 298 18.89 24.27 -16.60
N TYR A 299 19.44 25.30 -17.26
CA TYR A 299 19.69 26.61 -16.66
C TYR A 299 19.41 27.78 -17.61
N VAL A 300 19.01 28.90 -17.02
CA VAL A 300 18.78 30.19 -17.69
C VAL A 300 19.39 31.32 -16.87
N ASN A 301 19.80 32.40 -17.54
CA ASN A 301 20.25 33.60 -16.87
C ASN A 301 19.06 34.54 -16.67
N VAL A 302 18.74 34.84 -15.40
CA VAL A 302 17.76 35.87 -15.02
C VAL A 302 18.51 36.92 -14.22
N GLY A 303 18.56 38.16 -14.73
CA GLY A 303 19.24 39.27 -14.06
C GLY A 303 20.73 39.00 -13.75
N ASN A 304 21.49 38.50 -14.73
CA ASN A 304 22.91 38.12 -14.60
C ASN A 304 23.23 36.99 -13.61
N LYS A 305 22.21 36.27 -13.11
CA LYS A 305 22.38 35.07 -12.28
C LYS A 305 21.94 33.83 -13.05
N GLY A 306 22.80 32.82 -13.10
CA GLY A 306 22.44 31.49 -13.58
C GLY A 306 21.52 30.81 -12.59
N VAL A 307 20.30 30.51 -13.00
CA VAL A 307 19.26 29.84 -12.20
C VAL A 307 18.68 28.68 -12.99
N SER A 308 18.06 27.71 -12.33
CA SER A 308 17.34 26.65 -13.03
C SER A 308 16.15 27.23 -13.80
N CYS A 309 15.65 26.54 -14.83
CA CYS A 309 14.46 26.99 -15.55
C CYS A 309 13.23 27.11 -14.63
N ALA A 310 13.10 26.25 -13.62
CA ALA A 310 12.04 26.32 -12.61
C ALA A 310 12.15 27.59 -11.75
N GLU A 311 13.34 27.88 -11.21
CA GLU A 311 13.52 29.10 -10.42
C GLU A 311 13.45 30.36 -11.29
N GLY A 312 13.89 30.28 -12.56
CA GLY A 312 13.71 31.34 -13.53
C GLY A 312 12.24 31.68 -13.79
N LEU A 313 11.38 30.66 -13.95
CA LEU A 313 9.92 30.85 -14.08
C LEU A 313 9.32 31.42 -12.80
N ARG A 314 9.79 31.00 -11.63
CA ARG A 314 9.33 31.52 -10.34
C ARG A 314 9.70 33.00 -10.15
N LEU A 315 10.87 33.42 -10.63
CA LEU A 315 11.38 34.79 -10.50
C LEU A 315 10.86 35.74 -11.58
N ALA A 316 10.71 35.27 -12.82
CA ALA A 316 10.36 36.11 -13.97
C ALA A 316 8.91 35.89 -14.47
N GLY A 317 8.21 34.87 -13.98
CA GLY A 317 6.87 34.49 -14.43
C GLY A 317 6.83 34.15 -15.92
N ASP A 318 5.67 34.37 -16.54
CA ASP A 318 5.44 34.14 -17.99
C ASP A 318 6.41 34.95 -18.88
N ASN A 319 7.00 36.03 -18.36
CA ASN A 319 7.96 36.85 -19.10
C ASN A 319 9.24 36.09 -19.49
N LEU A 320 9.56 35.00 -18.79
CA LEU A 320 10.68 34.15 -19.18
C LEU A 320 10.42 33.49 -20.55
N CYS A 321 9.22 32.97 -20.76
CA CYS A 321 8.82 32.29 -21.99
C CYS A 321 8.40 33.25 -23.12
N THR A 322 8.16 34.52 -22.82
CA THR A 322 7.98 35.55 -23.87
C THR A 322 9.32 35.95 -24.49
N SER A 323 10.43 35.91 -23.74
CA SER A 323 11.77 36.19 -24.25
C SER A 323 12.26 35.08 -25.22
N LYS A 324 12.92 35.46 -26.33
CA LYS A 324 13.47 34.48 -27.29
C LYS A 324 14.48 33.52 -26.64
N TYR A 325 15.24 34.04 -25.67
CA TYR A 325 16.25 33.28 -24.93
C TYR A 325 15.62 32.28 -23.95
N GLY A 326 14.71 32.74 -23.08
CA GLY A 326 14.02 31.86 -22.13
C GLY A 326 13.07 30.89 -22.81
N ARG A 327 12.38 31.30 -23.90
CA ARG A 327 11.55 30.39 -24.70
C ARG A 327 12.35 29.23 -25.29
N LYS A 328 13.52 29.49 -25.85
CA LYS A 328 14.36 28.45 -26.46
C LYS A 328 14.92 27.49 -25.41
N ARG A 329 15.34 28.00 -24.26
CA ARG A 329 16.02 27.19 -23.24
C ARG A 329 15.09 26.49 -22.27
N CYS A 330 14.03 27.17 -21.83
CA CYS A 330 13.16 26.70 -20.76
C CYS A 330 11.75 26.34 -21.23
N CYS A 331 11.31 26.79 -22.42
CA CYS A 331 9.90 26.69 -22.82
C CYS A 331 9.69 26.12 -24.25
N SER A 332 10.67 25.40 -24.81
CA SER A 332 10.62 24.83 -26.16
C SER A 332 9.53 23.77 -26.33
N THR A 333 9.21 23.06 -25.24
CA THR A 333 8.23 21.96 -25.18
C THR A 333 6.83 22.43 -24.78
N CYS A 334 6.63 23.72 -24.54
CA CYS A 334 5.36 24.29 -24.10
C CYS A 334 4.42 24.49 -25.29
N ILE A 335 3.77 23.42 -25.75
CA ILE A 335 2.71 23.50 -26.77
C ILE A 335 1.37 23.27 -26.07
N HIS A 336 0.52 24.32 -26.07
CA HIS A 336 -0.87 24.39 -25.56
C HIS A 336 -1.12 24.94 -24.15
N ARG A 337 -0.83 26.24 -23.95
CA ARG A 337 -1.74 27.09 -23.13
C ARG A 337 -2.52 28.02 -24.07
N PRO A 338 -3.88 27.98 -24.09
CA PRO A 338 -4.66 29.01 -24.75
C PRO A 338 -4.41 30.33 -23.99
N GLY A 339 -3.75 31.29 -24.61
CA GLY A 339 -3.49 32.62 -24.02
C GLY A 339 -2.09 33.18 -24.24
N VAL A 340 -1.10 32.34 -24.59
CA VAL A 340 0.24 32.82 -24.94
C VAL A 340 0.33 32.98 -26.46
N GLY A 341 -0.03 34.17 -26.94
CA GLY A 341 0.21 34.59 -28.32
C GLY A 341 -1.01 34.68 -29.23
N LYS A 342 -1.92 35.61 -28.94
CA LYS A 342 -2.65 36.32 -30.00
C LYS A 342 -2.61 37.81 -29.69
N ARG A 343 -1.80 38.58 -30.44
CA ARG A 343 -2.15 39.98 -30.69
C ARG A 343 -3.40 39.93 -31.57
N SER A 344 -4.54 40.30 -31.02
CA SER A 344 -5.71 40.67 -31.80
C SER A 344 -5.42 41.99 -32.50
N VAL A 345 -5.39 41.96 -33.83
CA VAL A 345 -5.87 43.09 -34.63
C VAL A 345 -7.18 42.60 -35.25
N ASP A 346 -8.15 43.51 -35.26
CA ASP A 346 -9.47 43.48 -35.88
C ASP A 346 -10.69 43.43 -34.95
N HIS A 347 -11.66 44.24 -35.41
CA HIS A 347 -12.71 44.97 -34.73
C HIS A 347 -14.05 44.20 -34.67
N ILE A 348 -14.86 44.53 -33.64
CA ILE A 348 -16.35 44.66 -33.63
C ILE A 348 -17.22 43.35 -33.56
N PRO A 349 -18.37 43.30 -32.83
CA PRO A 349 -18.80 43.98 -31.59
C PRO A 349 -19.51 43.03 -30.57
N MET A 350 -19.98 43.65 -29.48
CA MET A 350 -20.71 43.11 -28.32
C MET A 350 -22.05 42.43 -28.65
N GLU A 351 -22.37 41.35 -27.92
CA GLU A 351 -23.75 40.96 -27.60
C GLU A 351 -23.86 40.48 -26.14
N LYS A 352 -24.95 40.88 -25.49
CA LYS A 352 -25.33 40.64 -24.09
C LYS A 352 -26.13 39.33 -23.97
N GLY A 353 -26.03 38.66 -22.82
CA GLY A 353 -26.95 37.60 -22.37
C GLY A 353 -26.38 36.93 -21.13
N GLU A 354 -26.72 37.41 -19.93
CA GLU A 354 -27.81 36.91 -19.06
C GLU A 354 -27.35 35.78 -18.13
N VAL A 355 -27.58 36.03 -16.84
CA VAL A 355 -27.18 35.23 -15.68
C VAL A 355 -28.42 34.46 -15.23
N GLU A 356 -28.38 33.12 -15.29
CA GLU A 356 -29.35 32.28 -14.58
C GLU A 356 -28.70 31.69 -13.32
N THR A 357 -29.20 32.14 -12.18
CA THR A 357 -28.96 31.58 -10.85
C THR A 357 -29.82 30.33 -10.65
N ALA A 358 -29.19 29.17 -10.42
CA ALA A 358 -29.89 27.96 -10.02
C ALA A 358 -30.15 27.92 -8.50
N THR A 359 -31.43 27.93 -8.12
CA THR A 359 -31.96 27.70 -6.77
C THR A 359 -31.77 26.25 -6.32
N VAL A 360 -31.31 26.07 -5.08
CA VAL A 360 -31.16 24.78 -4.38
C VAL A 360 -32.44 24.47 -3.60
N THR A 361 -33.02 23.27 -3.80
CA THR A 361 -34.12 22.73 -2.99
C THR A 361 -33.56 21.70 -1.99
N PRO A 362 -33.92 21.73 -0.70
CA PRO A 362 -33.45 20.76 0.27
C PRO A 362 -34.31 19.48 0.29
N LEU A 363 -33.64 18.33 0.37
CA LEU A 363 -34.21 16.99 0.58
C LEU A 363 -34.68 16.82 2.03
N THR A 364 -35.93 16.42 2.20
CA THR A 364 -36.53 15.97 3.46
C THR A 364 -35.99 14.60 3.86
N VAL A 365 -35.63 14.49 5.15
CA VAL A 365 -35.24 13.25 5.83
C VAL A 365 -36.49 12.63 6.43
N GLU A 366 -36.83 11.40 6.03
CA GLU A 366 -37.67 10.51 6.82
C GLU A 366 -36.78 9.54 7.59
N ALA A 367 -37.04 9.43 8.89
CA ALA A 367 -36.43 8.50 9.83
C ALA A 367 -37.56 7.71 10.53
N PRO A 368 -37.25 6.53 11.10
CA PRO A 368 -38.08 5.32 11.07
C PRO A 368 -39.30 5.30 11.99
#